data_AF-A0A7S8C5W8-F1
#
_entry.id   AF-A0A7S8C5W8-F1
#
_cell.length_a   1.000
_cell.length_b   1.000
_cell.length_c   1.000
_cell.angle_alpha   90.00
_cell.angle_beta   90.00
_cell.angle_gamma   90.00
#
_symmetry.space_group_name_H-M   'P 1'
#
loop_
_entity.id
_entity.type
_entity.pdbx_description
1 polymer ?
#
loop_
_entity_poly.entity_id
_entity_poly.type
_entity_poly.pdbx_seq_one_letter_code
_entity_poly.pdbx_strand_id
1 'polypeptide(L)'
;MQNPEGQLNQPTRSASLPTKPGFFWARWLKPAPGTADNGECCNPDEWEVMHVVENTFDPSDPEYLMVMVPGVEHWQPMENFHWGAEVRRAAQ
;
A
#
# COMPACT_ATOMS: atom_id res chain seq x y z
N MET A 1 -0.28 -32.19 22.03
CA MET A 1 -0.12 -31.91 20.59
C MET A 1 -0.94 -30.69 20.27
N GLN A 2 -0.32 -29.54 19.98
CA GLN A 2 -0.87 -28.45 19.15
C GLN A 2 0.12 -27.26 19.15
N ASN A 3 0.68 -27.01 17.97
CA ASN A 3 1.25 -25.77 17.43
C ASN A 3 1.43 -26.05 15.92
N PRO A 4 1.50 -25.07 15.00
CA PRO A 4 1.57 -23.60 15.14
C PRO A 4 0.74 -22.85 14.04
N GLU A 5 1.03 -21.57 13.75
CA GLU A 5 0.72 -20.85 12.47
C GLU A 5 -0.56 -19.99 12.33
N GLY A 6 -0.78 -19.03 13.23
CA GLY A 6 -1.78 -17.96 13.00
C GLY A 6 -1.31 -16.53 13.27
N GLN A 7 -0.02 -16.32 13.51
CA GLN A 7 0.48 -15.09 14.13
C GLN A 7 1.60 -14.40 13.33
N LEU A 8 1.58 -14.56 12.00
CA LEU A 8 2.40 -13.77 11.09
C LEU A 8 1.48 -12.77 10.38
N ASN A 9 1.88 -11.50 10.37
CA ASN A 9 1.41 -10.43 9.47
C ASN A 9 0.35 -9.44 9.97
N GLN A 10 0.21 -9.20 11.28
CA GLN A 10 -0.34 -7.91 11.71
C GLN A 10 0.82 -6.93 11.95
N PRO A 11 1.04 -5.92 11.09
CA PRO A 11 2.10 -4.94 11.32
C PRO A 11 1.81 -4.18 12.62
N THR A 12 2.70 -4.31 13.59
CA THR A 12 2.59 -3.65 14.90
C THR A 12 2.64 -2.13 14.78
N ARG A 13 1.61 -1.52 15.39
CA ARG A 13 1.36 -0.10 15.73
C ARG A 13 2.56 0.85 15.60
N SER A 14 2.65 1.52 14.45
CA SER A 14 2.97 2.95 14.24
C SER A 14 3.48 3.10 12.81
N ALA A 15 2.61 2.88 11.83
CA ALA A 15 2.98 3.02 10.43
C ALA A 15 2.98 4.50 10.06
N SER A 16 4.17 5.04 9.78
CA SER A 16 4.34 6.35 9.18
C SER A 16 3.97 6.30 7.69
N LEU A 17 3.38 7.38 7.19
CA LEU A 17 3.20 7.58 5.75
C LEU A 17 4.53 7.31 5.01
N PRO A 18 4.55 6.49 3.94
CA PRO A 18 5.76 6.29 3.17
C PRO A 18 6.26 7.62 2.59
N THR A 19 7.57 7.86 2.74
CA THR A 19 8.23 9.08 2.26
C THR A 19 9.23 8.80 1.13
N LYS A 20 9.20 7.58 0.59
CA LYS A 20 10.10 7.10 -0.47
C LYS A 20 9.45 5.93 -1.21
N PRO A 21 9.90 5.61 -2.44
CA PRO A 21 9.49 4.40 -3.15
C PRO A 21 9.86 3.12 -2.41
N GLY A 22 9.08 2.07 -2.65
CA GLY A 22 9.31 0.75 -2.07
C GLY A 22 8.02 -0.05 -1.86
N PHE A 23 8.16 -1.18 -1.19
CA PHE A 23 7.03 -2.06 -0.88
C PHE A 23 6.60 -1.87 0.57
N PHE A 24 5.30 -1.66 0.78
CA PHE A 24 4.73 -1.40 2.10
C PHE A 24 3.45 -2.20 2.25
N TRP A 25 3.19 -2.69 3.46
CA TRP A 25 1.85 -3.18 3.79
C TRP A 25 0.89 -1.99 3.80
N ALA A 26 -0.29 -2.14 3.20
CA ALA A 26 -1.34 -1.14 3.27
C ALA A 26 -2.73 -1.78 3.15
N ARG A 27 -3.75 -1.03 3.58
CA ARG A 27 -5.15 -1.32 3.26
C ARG A 27 -5.64 -0.25 2.30
N TRP A 28 -6.21 -0.66 1.18
CA TRP A 28 -6.77 0.28 0.20
C TRP A 28 -8.17 0.69 0.65
N LEU A 29 -8.33 1.95 1.08
CA LEU A 29 -9.57 2.41 1.73
C LEU A 29 -10.63 2.84 0.74
N LYS A 30 -10.21 3.45 -0.36
CA LYS A 30 -11.11 3.95 -1.40
C LYS A 30 -10.39 4.07 -2.75
N PRO A 31 -11.06 3.79 -3.87
CA PRO A 31 -10.50 4.07 -5.18
C PRO A 31 -10.49 5.57 -5.49
N ALA A 32 -9.51 6.00 -6.28
CA ALA A 32 -9.49 7.34 -6.85
C ALA A 32 -10.63 7.50 -7.88
N PRO A 33 -11.17 8.72 -8.08
CA PRO A 33 -12.14 8.98 -9.14
C PRO A 33 -11.64 8.52 -10.50
N GLY A 34 -12.49 7.83 -11.28
CA GLY A 34 -12.13 7.31 -12.60
C GLY A 34 -11.38 5.98 -12.58
N THR A 35 -11.15 5.38 -11.40
CA THR A 35 -10.68 3.99 -11.31
C THR A 35 -11.70 3.05 -11.96
N ALA A 36 -11.22 2.17 -12.84
CA ALA A 36 -12.05 1.19 -13.56
C ALA A 36 -12.89 0.33 -12.60
N ASP A 37 -14.05 -0.13 -13.07
CA ASP A 37 -15.01 -0.95 -12.31
C ASP A 37 -15.39 -0.35 -10.96
N ASN A 38 -15.39 0.99 -10.85
CA ASN A 38 -15.63 1.74 -9.61
C ASN A 38 -14.76 1.29 -8.43
N GLY A 39 -13.60 0.67 -8.69
CA GLY A 39 -12.74 0.08 -7.68
C GLY A 39 -13.36 -1.11 -6.96
N GLU A 40 -14.09 -1.99 -7.65
CA GLU A 40 -14.57 -3.27 -7.11
C GLU A 40 -13.45 -4.12 -6.48
N CYS A 41 -12.20 -3.95 -6.93
CA CYS A 41 -11.02 -4.59 -6.34
C CYS A 41 -10.56 -3.97 -5.01
N CYS A 42 -11.16 -2.85 -4.58
CA CYS A 42 -10.81 -2.17 -3.34
C CYS A 42 -11.37 -2.95 -2.15
N ASN A 43 -10.48 -3.57 -1.37
CA ASN A 43 -10.83 -4.28 -0.15
C ASN A 43 -10.23 -3.57 1.09
N PRO A 44 -11.01 -2.74 1.81
CA PRO A 44 -10.49 -1.97 2.94
C PRO A 44 -10.21 -2.80 4.19
N ASP A 45 -10.69 -4.05 4.24
CA ASP A 45 -10.53 -4.94 5.38
C ASP A 45 -9.26 -5.80 5.30
N GLU A 46 -8.62 -5.86 4.13
CA GLU A 46 -7.44 -6.70 3.88
C GLU A 46 -6.15 -5.89 3.81
N TRP A 47 -5.09 -6.45 4.39
CA TRP A 47 -3.73 -5.94 4.26
C TRP A 47 -3.06 -6.59 3.05
N GLU A 48 -2.57 -5.75 2.15
CA GLU A 48 -1.85 -6.18 0.96
C GLU A 48 -0.51 -5.46 0.85
N VAL A 49 0.41 -6.03 0.07
CA VAL A 49 1.68 -5.37 -0.23
C VAL A 49 1.47 -4.44 -1.41
N MET A 50 1.61 -3.14 -1.15
CA MET A 50 1.51 -2.08 -2.15
C MET A 50 2.90 -1.61 -2.57
N HIS A 51 3.03 -1.25 -3.85
CA HIS A 51 4.24 -0.67 -4.40
C HIS A 51 4.08 0.85 -4.51
N VAL A 52 4.82 1.58 -3.68
CA VAL A 52 4.94 3.04 -3.74
C VAL A 52 5.99 3.38 -4.79
N VAL A 53 5.64 4.23 -5.74
CA VAL A 53 6.47 4.61 -6.88
C VAL A 53 6.61 6.12 -7.00
N GLU A 54 7.71 6.57 -7.59
CA GLU A 54 7.86 7.95 -8.08
C GLU A 54 7.05 8.11 -9.37
N ASN A 55 6.15 9.08 -9.37
CA ASN A 55 5.29 9.36 -10.52
C ASN A 55 5.68 10.62 -11.29
N THR A 56 6.35 11.55 -10.63
CA THR A 56 6.89 12.75 -11.27
C THR A 56 8.35 12.95 -10.88
N PHE A 57 9.06 13.82 -11.59
CA PHE A 57 10.43 14.22 -11.23
C PHE A 57 10.48 15.38 -10.23
N ASP A 58 9.34 15.98 -9.88
CA ASP A 58 9.24 17.11 -8.95
C ASP A 58 8.83 16.60 -7.56
N PRO A 59 9.74 16.59 -6.57
CA PRO A 59 9.43 16.12 -5.22
C PRO A 59 8.43 17.00 -4.46
N SER A 60 8.12 18.20 -4.96
CA SER A 60 7.12 19.10 -4.39
C SER A 60 5.72 18.85 -4.93
N ASP A 61 5.59 18.05 -5.99
CA ASP A 61 4.30 17.65 -6.55
C ASP A 61 3.54 16.75 -5.55
N PRO A 62 2.27 17.05 -5.22
CA PRO A 62 1.45 16.16 -4.39
C PRO A 62 1.32 14.74 -4.93
N GLU A 63 1.46 14.56 -6.26
CA GLU A 63 1.46 13.26 -6.94
C GLU A 63 2.86 12.69 -7.14
N TYR A 64 3.90 13.23 -6.48
CA TYR A 64 5.27 12.71 -6.59
C TYR A 64 5.36 11.23 -6.20
N LEU A 65 4.71 10.85 -5.09
CA LEU A 65 4.57 9.45 -4.67
C LEU A 65 3.15 8.97 -4.92
N MET A 66 3.02 7.88 -5.65
CA MET A 66 1.75 7.23 -5.95
C MET A 66 1.84 5.73 -5.68
N VAL A 67 0.70 5.05 -5.66
CA VAL A 67 0.60 3.61 -5.35
C VAL A 67 0.19 2.84 -6.60
N MET A 68 1.03 1.90 -7.02
CA MET A 68 0.67 0.93 -8.05
C MET A 68 -0.12 -0.21 -7.41
N VAL A 69 -1.42 -0.27 -7.70
CA VAL A 69 -2.31 -1.35 -7.23
C VAL A 69 -2.44 -2.41 -8.34
N PRO A 70 -2.16 -3.69 -8.07
CA PRO A 70 -2.37 -4.76 -9.04
C PRO A 70 -3.81 -4.78 -9.58
N GLY A 71 -3.95 -4.88 -10.90
CA GLY A 71 -5.27 -4.90 -11.55
C GLY A 71 -5.93 -3.53 -11.71
N VAL A 72 -5.27 -2.44 -11.31
CA VAL A 72 -5.77 -1.08 -11.53
C VAL A 72 -4.88 -0.35 -12.53
N GLU A 73 -5.50 0.18 -13.59
CA GLU A 73 -4.80 0.84 -14.70
C GLU A 73 -4.09 2.12 -14.28
N HIS A 74 -4.69 2.88 -13.37
CA HIS A 74 -4.14 4.15 -12.89
C HIS A 74 -3.62 4.05 -11.46
N TRP A 75 -2.44 4.63 -11.24
CA TRP A 75 -1.87 4.70 -9.91
C TRP A 75 -2.77 5.49 -8.96
N GLN A 76 -2.73 5.09 -7.70
CA GLN A 76 -3.65 5.57 -6.68
C GLN A 76 -2.94 6.56 -5.74
N PRO A 77 -3.61 7.64 -5.31
CA PRO A 77 -3.07 8.59 -4.34
C PRO A 77 -2.73 7.95 -2.99
N MET A 78 -1.66 8.42 -2.34
CA MET A 78 -1.17 7.88 -1.07
C MET A 78 -2.17 8.00 0.08
N GLU A 79 -3.02 9.04 0.07
CA GLU A 79 -4.05 9.28 1.08
C GLU A 79 -5.24 8.32 1.01
N ASN A 80 -5.34 7.53 -0.07
CA ASN A 80 -6.37 6.50 -0.22
C ASN A 80 -6.04 5.21 0.53
N PHE A 81 -4.92 5.17 1.25
CA PHE A 81 -4.43 3.98 1.93
C PHE A 81 -4.23 4.20 3.41
N HIS A 82 -4.48 3.14 4.18
CA HIS A 82 -3.98 3.03 5.54
C HIS A 82 -2.68 2.24 5.52
N TRP A 83 -1.60 2.87 5.95
CA TRP A 83 -0.25 2.32 5.82
C TRP A 83 0.12 1.40 6.98
N GLY A 84 1.01 0.47 6.68
CA GLY A 84 1.63 -0.51 7.56
C GLY A 84 3.14 -0.40 7.50
N ALA A 85 3.85 -1.46 7.91
CA ALA A 85 5.30 -1.48 7.88
C ALA A 85 5.87 -1.58 6.45
N GLU A 86 7.06 -1.02 6.24
CA GLU A 86 7.87 -1.27 5.04
C GLU A 86 8.23 -2.76 4.95
N VAL A 87 8.00 -3.36 3.79
CA VAL A 87 8.40 -4.74 3.50
C VAL A 87 9.90 -4.73 3.21
N ARG A 88 10.67 -5.18 4.19
CA ARG A 88 12.11 -5.37 4.06
C ARG A 88 12.41 -6.85 3.93
N ARG A 89 13.40 -7.20 3.11
CA ARG A 89 13.98 -8.56 3.18
C ARG A 89 14.54 -8.77 4.59
N ALA A 90 14.27 -9.93 5.17
CA ALA A 90 15.00 -10.36 6.35
C ALA A 90 16.49 -10.47 5.98
N ALA A 91 17.36 -9.88 6.80
CA ALA A 91 18.78 -10.17 6.71
C ALA A 91 18.97 -11.67 7.01
N GLN A 92 19.66 -12.36 6.11
CA GLN A 92 20.05 -13.76 6.28
C GLN A 92 21.21 -13.88 7.27
#